data_AF-A0A8T5FDJ2-F1
#
_entry.id   AF-A0A8T5FDJ2-F1
#
_cell.length_a   1.000
_cell.length_b   1.000
_cell.length_c   1.000
_cell.angle_alpha   90.00
_cell.angle_beta   90.00
_cell.angle_gamma   90.00
#
_symmetry.space_group_name_H-M   'P 1'
#
loop_
_entity.id
_entity.type
_entity.pdbx_description
1 polymer ?
#
loop_
_entity_poly.entity_id
_entity_poly.type
_entity_poly.pdbx_seq_one_letter_code
_entity_poly.pdbx_strand_id
1 'polypeptide(L)'
;MQVFFIVVDNRDTLKLSKLTESYEWKLHSKYLKIFNKIKNNDLILFSKESNYSWDAVLELKEKHTLEIKNNSHSEFREKNKTLALEFKDKNLLSKYQNLFDVPNLSKTKPGLYFLKTVSSVKNKTKLKENKHSNPEKIFVVTKRVKRDTQKVKALKLRYLDKCQICNYSLTLESGKRHSEVHHLRPIGKEGGNDDTDNMLVLCPNHHKAFDFSVLRLDLSGNDVIDLDGNKIAKTAFENGHELSRENITYQYYRRMG
;
A
#
# COMPACT_ATOMS: atom_id res chain seq x y z
N MET A 1 -26.03 -11.37 -4.70
CA MET A 1 -25.10 -10.89 -3.66
C MET A 1 -24.85 -9.41 -3.91
N GLN A 2 -25.33 -8.55 -3.03
CA GLN A 2 -25.01 -7.12 -3.03
C GLN A 2 -23.73 -6.90 -2.22
N VAL A 3 -23.00 -5.85 -2.56
CA VAL A 3 -21.74 -5.50 -1.91
C VAL A 3 -21.92 -4.13 -1.26
N PHE A 4 -21.62 -4.07 0.02
CA PHE A 4 -21.67 -2.84 0.81
C PHE A 4 -20.29 -2.53 1.39
N PHE A 5 -20.02 -1.26 1.61
CA PHE A 5 -18.77 -0.78 2.19
C PHE A 5 -19.04 -0.03 3.48
N ILE A 6 -18.25 -0.29 4.51
CA ILE A 6 -18.24 0.43 5.77
C ILE A 6 -16.90 1.15 5.85
N VAL A 7 -16.96 2.47 5.70
CA VAL A 7 -15.83 3.35 6.01
C VAL A 7 -15.84 3.63 7.50
N VAL A 8 -14.78 3.22 8.18
CA VAL A 8 -14.66 3.30 9.63
C VAL A 8 -14.08 4.67 10.02
N ASP A 9 -14.66 5.30 11.04
CA ASP A 9 -14.13 6.54 11.64
C ASP A 9 -12.78 6.24 12.34
N ASN A 10 -11.84 7.18 12.34
CA ASN A 10 -10.54 7.01 13.01
C ASN A 10 -10.68 6.55 14.48
N ARG A 11 -11.76 6.95 15.17
CA ARG A 11 -12.02 6.55 16.56
C ARG A 11 -12.53 5.11 16.70
N ASP A 12 -13.22 4.59 15.68
CA ASP A 12 -13.70 3.20 15.63
C ASP A 12 -12.67 2.25 14.98
N THR A 13 -11.53 2.78 14.52
CA THR A 13 -10.48 2.00 13.82
C THR A 13 -9.89 0.90 14.70
N LEU A 14 -9.78 1.12 16.02
CA LEU A 14 -9.36 0.09 16.97
C LEU A 14 -10.39 -1.05 17.13
N LYS A 15 -11.66 -0.82 16.77
CA LYS A 15 -12.69 -1.87 16.76
C LYS A 15 -12.57 -2.75 15.53
N LEU A 16 -11.97 -2.25 14.45
CA LEU A 16 -11.76 -3.03 13.22
C LEU A 16 -10.79 -4.19 13.44
N SER A 17 -9.76 -4.02 14.27
CA SER A 17 -8.87 -5.13 14.66
C SER A 17 -9.57 -6.17 15.55
N LYS A 18 -10.65 -5.80 16.24
CA LYS A 18 -11.48 -6.70 17.07
C LYS A 18 -12.63 -7.35 16.31
N LEU A 19 -12.96 -6.85 15.12
CA LEU A 19 -14.05 -7.38 14.28
C LEU A 19 -13.79 -8.83 13.86
N THR A 20 -12.52 -9.23 13.75
CA THR A 20 -12.12 -10.62 13.48
C THR A 20 -12.22 -11.54 14.69
N GLU A 21 -12.44 -10.98 15.89
CA GLU A 21 -12.58 -11.75 17.13
C GLU A 21 -14.06 -11.91 17.52
N SER A 22 -14.87 -10.85 17.38
CA SER A 22 -16.29 -10.87 17.78
C SER A 22 -17.27 -11.10 16.63
N TYR A 23 -16.83 -10.99 15.38
CA TYR A 23 -17.66 -11.08 14.16
C TYR A 23 -18.96 -10.27 14.21
N GLU A 24 -18.98 -9.19 14.99
CA GLU A 24 -20.13 -8.30 15.16
C GLU A 24 -19.71 -6.85 14.93
N TRP A 25 -20.52 -6.09 14.20
CA TRP A 25 -20.31 -4.66 13.99
C TRP A 25 -21.56 -3.83 14.29
N LYS A 26 -21.40 -2.82 15.16
CA LYS A 26 -22.48 -1.92 15.57
C LYS A 26 -22.45 -0.60 14.79
N LEU A 27 -23.61 -0.23 14.25
CA LEU A 27 -23.84 0.94 13.41
C LEU A 27 -24.79 1.93 14.09
N HIS A 28 -24.59 3.22 13.78
CA HIS A 28 -25.45 4.30 14.24
C HIS A 28 -26.83 4.26 13.54
N SER A 29 -27.90 4.57 14.29
CA SER A 29 -29.30 4.55 13.82
C SER A 29 -29.55 5.36 12.51
N LYS A 30 -28.84 6.47 12.31
CA LYS A 30 -28.82 7.26 11.06
C LYS A 30 -28.62 6.43 9.77
N TYR A 31 -28.02 5.24 9.84
CA TYR A 31 -27.83 4.36 8.69
C TYR A 31 -29.00 3.37 8.46
N LEU A 32 -30.09 3.45 9.22
CA LEU A 32 -31.25 2.54 9.16
C LEU A 32 -31.79 2.32 7.74
N LYS A 33 -31.90 3.39 6.95
CA LYS A 33 -32.39 3.31 5.56
C LYS A 33 -31.53 2.39 4.68
N ILE A 34 -30.23 2.33 4.93
CA ILE A 34 -29.28 1.49 4.17
C ILE A 34 -29.18 0.11 4.81
N PHE A 35 -29.14 0.04 6.14
CA PHE A 35 -29.20 -1.21 6.91
C PHE A 35 -30.40 -2.08 6.51
N ASN A 36 -31.57 -1.48 6.30
CA ASN A 36 -32.76 -2.21 5.85
C ASN A 36 -32.61 -2.84 4.45
N LYS A 37 -31.72 -2.33 3.61
CA LYS A 37 -31.45 -2.85 2.26
C LYS A 37 -30.47 -4.03 2.26
N ILE A 38 -29.63 -4.16 3.29
CA ILE A 38 -28.69 -5.29 3.40
C ILE A 38 -29.47 -6.59 3.63
N LYS A 39 -29.14 -7.65 2.89
CA LYS A 39 -29.72 -8.98 3.03
C LYS A 39 -28.67 -9.97 3.56
N ASN A 40 -29.13 -11.07 4.11
CA ASN A 40 -28.23 -12.15 4.53
C ASN A 40 -27.42 -12.66 3.33
N ASN A 41 -26.16 -13.04 3.59
CA ASN A 41 -25.15 -13.43 2.60
C ASN A 41 -24.64 -12.27 1.70
N ASP A 42 -25.01 -11.02 1.97
CA ASP A 42 -24.35 -9.89 1.31
C ASP A 42 -22.93 -9.70 1.84
N LEU A 43 -22.03 -9.18 1.00
CA LEU A 43 -20.65 -8.92 1.38
C LEU A 43 -20.53 -7.50 1.92
N ILE A 44 -19.91 -7.39 3.09
CA ILE A 44 -19.61 -6.14 3.75
C ILE A 44 -18.09 -5.97 3.80
N LEU A 45 -17.60 -4.90 3.17
CA LEU A 45 -16.19 -4.55 3.11
C LEU A 45 -15.89 -3.46 4.12
N PHE A 46 -14.80 -3.59 4.85
CA PHE A 46 -14.34 -2.60 5.81
C PHE A 46 -13.07 -1.94 5.30
N SER A 47 -13.00 -0.62 5.46
CA SER A 47 -11.80 0.16 5.16
C SER A 47 -11.60 1.25 6.20
N LYS A 48 -10.36 1.43 6.61
CA LYS A 48 -9.91 2.64 7.34
C LYS A 48 -10.06 3.87 6.45
N GLU A 49 -9.98 5.07 7.03
CA GLU A 49 -10.04 6.36 6.31
C GLU A 49 -8.87 6.58 5.30
N SER A 50 -8.09 5.54 4.96
CA SER A 50 -6.94 5.61 4.07
C SER A 50 -7.24 5.04 2.67
N ASN A 51 -6.59 5.61 1.65
CA ASN A 51 -7.08 5.61 0.28
C ASN A 51 -6.85 4.34 -0.57
N TYR A 52 -6.30 3.25 -0.02
CA TYR A 52 -5.63 2.23 -0.86
C TYR A 52 -5.89 0.75 -0.58
N SER A 53 -6.64 0.37 0.47
CA SER A 53 -6.83 -1.06 0.78
C SER A 53 -8.07 -1.36 1.62
N TRP A 54 -8.65 -2.54 1.37
CA TRP A 54 -9.68 -3.14 2.21
C TRP A 54 -9.03 -3.87 3.39
N ASP A 55 -9.48 -3.60 4.60
CA ASP A 55 -8.95 -4.21 5.82
C ASP A 55 -9.67 -5.53 6.15
N ALA A 56 -10.94 -5.67 5.76
CA ALA A 56 -11.70 -6.92 5.92
C ALA A 56 -12.84 -7.04 4.90
N VAL A 57 -13.16 -8.28 4.51
CA VAL A 57 -14.34 -8.60 3.70
C VAL A 57 -15.10 -9.71 4.40
N LEU A 58 -16.29 -9.40 4.90
CA LEU A 58 -17.08 -10.33 5.69
C LEU A 58 -18.44 -10.57 5.04
N GLU A 59 -18.90 -11.80 5.12
CA GLU A 59 -20.23 -12.18 4.64
C GLU A 59 -21.23 -12.05 5.78
N LEU A 60 -22.31 -11.30 5.57
CA LEU A 60 -23.33 -11.10 6.58
C LEU A 60 -24.05 -12.41 6.87
N LYS A 61 -24.06 -12.82 8.13
CA LYS A 61 -24.87 -13.93 8.64
C LYS A 61 -26.28 -13.42 8.93
N GLU A 62 -26.38 -12.41 9.79
CA GLU A 62 -27.65 -11.85 10.23
C GLU A 62 -27.51 -10.39 10.70
N LYS A 63 -28.63 -9.71 10.88
CA LYS A 63 -28.67 -8.32 11.33
C LYS A 63 -29.78 -8.12 12.35
N HIS A 64 -29.49 -7.34 13.39
CA HIS A 64 -30.40 -7.11 14.51
C HIS A 64 -30.56 -5.63 14.80
N THR A 65 -31.73 -5.22 15.26
CA THR A 65 -31.95 -3.88 15.83
C THR A 65 -31.96 -4.04 17.35
N LEU A 66 -31.05 -3.36 18.03
CA LEU A 66 -30.93 -3.38 19.49
C LEU A 66 -31.83 -2.29 20.09
N GLU A 67 -32.66 -2.67 21.06
CA GLU A 67 -33.37 -1.72 21.91
C GLU A 67 -32.43 -1.26 23.04
N ILE A 68 -32.22 0.05 23.16
CA ILE A 68 -31.38 0.61 24.22
C ILE A 68 -32.17 0.55 25.53
N LYS A 69 -31.84 -0.42 26.40
CA LYS A 69 -32.17 -0.28 27.82
C LYS A 69 -31.17 0.70 28.44
N ASN A 70 -31.68 1.84 28.89
CA ASN A 70 -30.90 2.85 29.61
C ASN A 70 -30.16 2.19 30.77
N ASN A 71 -28.84 2.01 30.62
CA ASN A 71 -27.98 1.73 31.76
C ASN A 71 -26.88 2.79 31.81
N SER A 72 -26.70 3.35 33.01
CA SER A 72 -25.76 4.41 33.31
C SER A 72 -24.32 3.93 33.15
N HIS A 73 -23.46 4.80 32.60
CA HIS A 73 -22.02 4.61 32.39
C HIS A 73 -21.59 3.72 31.20
N SER A 74 -21.86 4.18 29.98
CA SER A 74 -20.88 4.10 28.88
C SER A 74 -21.08 5.27 27.93
N GLU A 75 -19.99 5.66 27.25
CA GLU A 75 -19.79 6.90 26.49
C GLU A 75 -21.03 7.38 25.72
N PHE A 76 -21.31 8.69 25.78
CA PHE A 76 -22.46 9.39 25.17
C PHE A 76 -22.72 9.04 23.69
N ARG A 77 -21.75 8.47 22.96
CA ARG A 77 -21.86 8.07 21.54
C ARG A 77 -22.23 6.60 21.30
N GLU A 78 -21.96 5.68 22.23
CA GLU A 78 -22.40 4.29 22.08
C GLU A 78 -23.91 4.14 22.22
N LYS A 79 -24.53 5.07 22.95
CA LYS A 79 -25.98 5.17 23.12
C LYS A 79 -26.77 5.31 21.82
N ASN A 80 -26.15 5.66 20.69
CA ASN A 80 -26.86 5.83 19.41
C ASN A 80 -26.56 4.71 18.39
N LYS A 81 -25.74 3.72 18.74
CA LYS A 81 -25.44 2.55 17.90
C LYS A 81 -26.45 1.43 18.17
N THR A 82 -27.59 1.46 17.48
CA THR A 82 -28.72 0.55 17.69
C THR A 82 -28.87 -0.52 16.62
N LEU A 83 -27.98 -0.59 15.65
CA LEU A 83 -28.03 -1.54 14.54
C LEU A 83 -26.82 -2.45 14.62
N ALA A 84 -27.00 -3.76 14.58
CA ALA A 84 -25.92 -4.73 14.67
C ALA A 84 -25.90 -5.61 13.41
N LEU A 85 -24.70 -5.85 12.89
CA LEU A 85 -24.42 -6.81 11.82
C LEU A 85 -23.58 -7.94 12.41
N GLU A 86 -24.04 -9.17 12.27
CA GLU A 86 -23.30 -10.37 12.64
C GLU A 86 -22.78 -11.05 11.37
N PHE A 87 -21.52 -11.44 11.38
CA PHE A 87 -20.81 -11.99 10.24
C PHE A 87 -20.55 -13.47 10.43
N LYS A 88 -20.32 -14.16 9.31
CA LYS A 88 -19.78 -15.52 9.35
C LYS A 88 -18.30 -15.46 9.77
N ASP A 89 -17.83 -16.52 10.42
CA ASP A 89 -16.46 -16.66 10.94
C ASP A 89 -15.41 -16.89 9.82
N LYS A 90 -15.44 -16.07 8.78
CA LYS A 90 -14.56 -16.19 7.62
C LYS A 90 -14.30 -14.83 6.98
N ASN A 91 -13.06 -14.36 7.12
CA ASN A 91 -12.58 -13.21 6.34
C ASN A 91 -12.28 -13.65 4.91
N LEU A 92 -12.96 -13.03 3.95
CA LEU A 92 -12.86 -13.31 2.53
C LEU A 92 -11.91 -12.33 1.82
N LEU A 93 -11.16 -11.52 2.56
CA LEU A 93 -10.27 -10.51 1.98
C LEU A 93 -9.34 -11.09 0.91
N SER A 94 -8.67 -12.21 1.17
CA SER A 94 -7.77 -12.86 0.20
C SER A 94 -8.47 -13.25 -1.12
N LYS A 95 -9.76 -13.58 -1.07
CA LYS A 95 -10.57 -13.90 -2.26
C LYS A 95 -10.92 -12.66 -3.07
N TYR A 96 -11.03 -11.49 -2.43
CA TYR A 96 -11.61 -10.29 -3.02
C TYR A 96 -10.67 -9.08 -3.10
N GLN A 97 -9.44 -9.19 -2.61
CA GLN A 97 -8.47 -8.09 -2.50
C GLN A 97 -8.26 -7.33 -3.82
N ASN A 98 -8.36 -8.02 -4.97
CA ASN A 98 -8.17 -7.46 -6.31
C ASN A 98 -9.45 -7.39 -7.15
N LEU A 99 -10.62 -7.72 -6.58
CA LEU A 99 -11.89 -7.81 -7.31
C LEU A 99 -12.74 -6.53 -7.20
N PHE A 100 -12.38 -5.61 -6.31
CA PHE A 100 -13.15 -4.40 -6.04
C PHE A 100 -12.29 -3.16 -6.21
N ASP A 101 -12.37 -2.54 -7.39
CA ASP A 101 -12.10 -1.12 -7.55
C ASP A 101 -13.46 -0.41 -7.58
N VAL A 102 -13.70 0.49 -6.61
CA VAL A 102 -15.00 1.16 -6.45
C VAL A 102 -14.83 2.62 -6.79
N PRO A 103 -15.07 3.00 -8.06
CA PRO A 103 -15.00 4.40 -8.45
C PRO A 103 -16.04 5.23 -7.68
N ASN A 104 -15.67 6.47 -7.33
CA ASN A 104 -16.53 7.49 -6.71
C ASN A 104 -16.96 7.27 -5.24
N LEU A 105 -16.25 6.45 -4.46
CA LEU A 105 -16.47 6.42 -3.01
C LEU A 105 -15.93 7.70 -2.35
N SER A 106 -16.75 8.39 -1.54
CA SER A 106 -16.30 9.54 -0.75
C SER A 106 -15.39 9.06 0.38
N LYS A 107 -14.08 9.15 0.17
CA LYS A 107 -13.03 8.62 1.08
C LYS A 107 -12.83 9.43 2.37
N THR A 108 -13.60 10.49 2.56
CA THR A 108 -13.47 11.46 3.67
C THR A 108 -14.68 11.46 4.60
N LYS A 109 -15.67 10.58 4.38
CA LYS A 109 -16.87 10.50 5.21
C LYS A 109 -17.06 9.05 5.69
N PRO A 110 -17.02 8.78 7.01
CA PRO A 110 -17.31 7.45 7.52
C PRO A 110 -18.80 7.10 7.32
N GLY A 111 -19.09 5.89 6.84
CA GLY A 111 -20.46 5.46 6.58
C GLY A 111 -20.61 4.21 5.72
N LEU A 112 -21.88 3.82 5.51
CA LEU A 112 -22.28 2.65 4.72
C LEU A 112 -22.57 3.06 3.27
N TYR A 113 -21.88 2.47 2.31
CA TYR A 113 -22.01 2.74 0.88
C TYR A 113 -22.51 1.49 0.13
N PHE A 114 -23.28 1.69 -0.94
CA PHE A 114 -23.97 0.64 -1.68
C PHE A 114 -23.49 0.52 -3.13
N LEU A 115 -23.14 -0.69 -3.58
CA LEU A 115 -22.89 -0.98 -5.00
C LEU A 115 -24.09 -1.73 -5.62
N LYS A 116 -24.59 -1.26 -6.77
CA LYS A 116 -25.51 -2.05 -7.59
C LYS A 116 -24.74 -3.12 -8.36
N THR A 117 -24.75 -4.34 -7.82
CA THR A 117 -24.47 -5.64 -8.47
C THR A 117 -23.21 -5.75 -9.34
N VAL A 118 -22.22 -6.50 -8.83
CA VAL A 118 -21.16 -7.11 -9.63
C VAL A 118 -21.77 -8.27 -10.41
N SER A 119 -22.22 -8.00 -11.63
CA SER A 119 -22.52 -9.05 -12.60
C SER A 119 -21.21 -9.73 -12.98
N SER A 120 -21.10 -11.01 -12.63
CA SER A 120 -20.10 -12.01 -13.03
C SER A 120 -19.13 -11.57 -14.13
N VAL A 121 -17.94 -11.10 -13.76
CA VAL A 121 -16.83 -10.88 -14.70
C VAL A 121 -16.23 -12.24 -15.08
N LYS A 122 -16.89 -12.94 -16.02
CA LYS A 122 -16.25 -13.95 -16.86
C LYS A 122 -15.89 -13.30 -18.19
N ASN A 123 -14.58 -13.08 -18.35
CA ASN A 123 -13.79 -13.03 -19.58
C ASN A 123 -14.04 -11.95 -20.65
N LYS A 124 -12.88 -11.48 -21.15
CA LYS A 124 -12.57 -10.65 -22.32
C LYS A 124 -12.80 -9.15 -22.16
N THR A 125 -11.80 -8.51 -21.57
CA THR A 125 -11.48 -7.10 -21.80
C THR A 125 -11.29 -6.86 -23.30
N LYS A 126 -12.36 -6.46 -24.00
CA LYS A 126 -12.21 -5.47 -25.06
C LYS A 126 -12.10 -4.13 -24.34
N LEU A 127 -10.88 -3.63 -24.22
CA LEU A 127 -10.61 -2.25 -23.83
C LEU A 127 -11.43 -1.35 -24.78
N LYS A 128 -12.51 -0.76 -24.26
CA LYS A 128 -13.07 0.43 -24.90
C LYS A 128 -12.15 1.57 -24.50
N GLU A 129 -11.39 2.05 -25.48
CA GLU A 129 -10.68 3.33 -25.39
C GLU A 129 -11.71 4.41 -25.05
N ASN A 130 -11.73 4.81 -23.78
CA ASN A 130 -12.39 6.05 -23.40
C ASN A 130 -11.50 7.18 -23.88
N LYS A 131 -12.05 8.04 -24.75
CA LYS A 131 -11.43 9.30 -25.17
C LYS A 131 -10.81 10.00 -23.97
N HIS A 132 -9.52 10.30 -24.06
CA HIS A 132 -8.71 11.02 -23.09
C HIS A 132 -9.44 12.27 -22.57
N SER A 133 -10.07 12.20 -21.40
CA SER A 133 -10.26 13.39 -20.58
C SER A 133 -8.91 13.70 -19.93
N ASN A 134 -8.45 14.95 -20.07
CA ASN A 134 -7.19 15.37 -19.51
C ASN A 134 -7.23 15.14 -17.99
N PRO A 135 -6.27 14.41 -17.38
CA PRO A 135 -6.27 14.17 -15.95
C PRO A 135 -6.30 15.52 -15.20
N GLU A 136 -7.14 15.62 -14.17
CA GLU A 136 -7.16 16.79 -13.30
C GLU A 136 -5.77 17.00 -12.68
N LYS A 137 -5.18 18.16 -12.93
CA LYS A 137 -3.88 18.54 -12.37
C LYS A 137 -4.08 19.06 -10.96
N ILE A 138 -3.68 18.27 -9.98
CA ILE A 138 -3.62 18.71 -8.57
C ILE A 138 -2.24 19.31 -8.32
N PHE A 139 -2.19 20.56 -7.86
CA PHE A 139 -0.95 21.20 -7.41
C PHE A 139 -0.68 20.83 -5.96
N VAL A 140 0.46 20.16 -5.70
CA VAL A 140 0.90 19.79 -4.35
C VAL A 140 2.15 20.60 -3.99
N VAL A 141 2.09 21.39 -2.93
CA VAL A 141 3.26 22.05 -2.35
C VAL A 141 3.96 21.04 -1.43
N THR A 142 5.14 20.57 -1.83
CA THR A 142 5.95 19.64 -1.01
C THR A 142 7.24 20.33 -0.55
N LYS A 143 7.52 20.29 0.76
CA LYS A 143 8.87 20.59 1.28
C LYS A 143 9.75 19.38 0.93
N ARG A 144 10.69 19.57 0.01
CA ARG A 144 11.70 18.56 -0.33
C ARG A 144 13.05 18.99 0.21
N VAL A 145 13.79 18.05 0.79
CA VAL A 145 15.21 18.23 1.05
C VAL A 145 15.91 18.42 -0.30
N LYS A 146 16.66 19.51 -0.45
CA LYS A 146 17.48 19.78 -1.63
C LYS A 146 18.65 18.79 -1.61
N ARG A 147 18.53 17.70 -2.37
CA ARG A 147 19.60 16.71 -2.53
C ARG A 147 20.77 17.30 -3.29
N ASP A 148 21.98 16.86 -3.00
CA ASP A 148 23.13 17.24 -3.80
C ASP A 148 23.11 16.49 -5.14
N THR A 149 22.46 17.13 -6.12
CA THR A 149 22.33 16.56 -7.46
C THR A 149 23.67 16.39 -8.18
N GLN A 150 24.76 17.02 -7.71
CA GLN A 150 26.07 16.89 -8.35
C GLN A 150 26.69 15.52 -8.10
N LYS A 151 26.65 15.03 -6.85
CA LYS A 151 27.15 13.69 -6.50
C LYS A 151 26.43 12.59 -7.26
N VAL A 152 25.10 12.67 -7.32
CA VAL A 152 24.27 11.74 -8.09
C VAL A 152 24.65 11.76 -9.58
N LYS A 153 24.80 12.94 -10.19
CA LYS A 153 25.19 13.05 -11.61
C LYS A 153 26.59 12.48 -11.86
N ALA A 154 27.56 12.81 -11.00
CA ALA A 154 28.93 12.32 -11.11
C ALA A 154 28.97 10.79 -10.98
N LEU A 155 28.22 10.23 -10.02
CA LEU A 155 28.13 8.78 -9.83
C LEU A 155 27.50 8.08 -11.04
N LYS A 156 26.39 8.60 -11.57
CA LYS A 156 25.77 8.04 -12.78
C LYS A 156 26.71 8.07 -13.99
N LEU A 157 27.45 9.18 -14.17
CA LEU A 157 28.43 9.31 -15.25
C LEU A 157 29.59 8.31 -15.09
N ARG A 158 30.07 8.12 -13.86
CA ARG A 158 31.12 7.14 -13.54
C ARG A 158 30.76 5.72 -13.95
N TYR A 159 29.49 5.34 -13.80
CA TYR A 159 28.97 4.04 -14.23
C TYR A 159 28.40 4.05 -15.66
N LEU A 160 28.51 5.16 -16.39
CA LEU A 160 27.95 5.35 -17.74
C LEU A 160 26.47 4.98 -17.83
N ASP A 161 25.71 5.27 -16.77
CA ASP A 161 24.30 4.88 -16.60
C ASP A 161 24.03 3.37 -16.69
N LYS A 162 25.04 2.53 -16.41
CA LYS A 162 24.88 1.08 -16.32
C LYS A 162 24.52 0.65 -14.90
N CYS A 163 23.62 -0.32 -14.80
CA CYS A 163 23.27 -0.94 -13.54
C CYS A 163 24.47 -1.73 -12.98
N GLN A 164 24.83 -1.49 -11.73
CA GLN A 164 25.90 -2.21 -11.03
C GLN A 164 25.59 -3.71 -10.80
N ILE A 165 24.34 -4.15 -11.02
CA ILE A 165 23.93 -5.56 -10.79
C ILE A 165 23.89 -6.35 -12.09
N CYS A 166 23.25 -5.81 -13.14
CA CYS A 166 23.07 -6.53 -14.41
C CYS A 166 23.77 -5.90 -15.61
N ASN A 167 24.53 -4.82 -15.42
CA ASN A 167 25.26 -4.09 -16.47
C ASN A 167 24.37 -3.48 -17.59
N TYR A 168 23.04 -3.60 -17.46
CA TYR A 168 22.08 -3.01 -18.40
C TYR A 168 22.07 -1.49 -18.29
N SER A 169 21.93 -0.83 -19.44
CA SER A 169 21.74 0.63 -19.56
C SER A 169 20.46 0.89 -20.35
N LEU A 170 19.49 1.57 -19.73
CA LEU A 170 18.25 1.95 -20.41
C LEU A 170 18.51 3.13 -21.36
N THR A 171 18.38 2.91 -22.66
CA THR A 171 18.54 3.97 -23.66
C THR A 171 17.17 4.56 -24.01
N LEU A 172 17.04 5.87 -23.86
CA LEU A 172 15.85 6.63 -24.23
C LEU A 172 15.85 6.91 -25.73
N GLU A 173 14.68 7.25 -26.29
CA GLU A 173 14.53 7.65 -27.70
C GLU A 173 15.49 8.78 -28.10
N SER A 174 15.75 9.72 -27.18
CA SER A 174 16.74 10.79 -27.36
C SER A 174 18.21 10.32 -27.48
N GLY A 175 18.49 9.02 -27.41
CA GLY A 175 19.83 8.43 -27.35
C GLY A 175 20.53 8.55 -26.00
N LYS A 176 19.95 9.30 -25.04
CA LYS A 176 20.46 9.39 -23.67
C LYS A 176 20.24 8.10 -22.90
N ARG A 177 21.18 7.76 -22.03
CA ARG A 177 21.06 6.63 -21.11
C ARG A 177 20.39 7.07 -19.81
N HIS A 178 19.76 6.12 -19.14
CA HIS A 178 19.04 6.33 -17.90
C HIS A 178 19.34 5.24 -16.88
N SER A 179 19.75 5.68 -15.70
CA SER A 179 19.82 4.89 -14.48
C SER A 179 19.24 5.68 -13.30
N GLU A 180 18.98 4.96 -12.21
CA GLU A 180 18.50 5.51 -10.95
C GLU A 180 19.55 5.30 -9.87
N VAL A 181 19.62 6.22 -8.90
CA VAL A 181 20.48 6.06 -7.72
C VAL A 181 19.62 5.61 -6.55
N HIS A 182 20.02 4.50 -5.93
CA HIS A 182 19.38 3.93 -4.75
C HIS A 182 20.26 4.16 -3.52
N HIS A 183 19.69 4.72 -2.46
CA HIS A 183 20.38 4.81 -1.17
C HIS A 183 20.18 3.52 -0.38
N LEU A 184 21.27 2.88 0.06
CA LEU A 184 21.21 1.64 0.86
C LEU A 184 20.49 1.87 2.19
N ARG A 185 20.79 3.01 2.83
CA ARG A 185 20.11 3.54 4.01
C ARG A 185 19.33 4.79 3.58
N PRO A 186 17.99 4.77 3.64
CA PRO A 186 17.17 5.93 3.32
C PRO A 186 17.56 7.20 4.08
N ILE A 187 17.56 8.32 3.36
CA ILE A 187 17.81 9.64 3.94
C ILE A 187 16.61 10.09 4.79
N GLY A 188 16.87 10.88 5.84
CA GLY A 188 15.84 11.50 6.67
C GLY A 188 15.67 10.76 7.98
N LYS A 189 14.47 10.20 8.24
CA LYS A 189 14.14 9.55 9.52
C LYS A 189 15.08 8.39 9.87
N GLU A 190 15.53 7.67 8.86
CA GLU A 190 16.43 6.52 9.03
C GLU A 190 17.90 6.93 9.15
N GLY A 191 18.25 8.20 8.90
CA GLY A 191 19.58 8.75 9.14
C GLY A 191 20.66 8.38 8.12
N GLY A 192 20.28 7.93 6.92
CA GLY A 192 21.23 7.73 5.83
C GLY A 192 21.84 9.05 5.34
N ASN A 193 23.15 9.02 5.04
CA ASN A 193 23.85 10.16 4.44
C ASN A 193 23.46 10.31 2.94
N ASP A 194 23.74 11.48 2.36
CA ASP A 194 23.59 11.74 0.93
C ASP A 194 24.98 11.73 0.24
N ASP A 195 25.77 10.68 0.53
CA ASP A 195 27.12 10.46 -0.01
C ASP A 195 27.21 9.17 -0.83
N THR A 196 28.25 9.07 -1.66
CA THR A 196 28.40 7.93 -2.59
C THR A 196 28.59 6.60 -1.87
N ASP A 197 29.10 6.61 -0.65
CA ASP A 197 29.26 5.41 0.20
C ASP A 197 27.91 4.81 0.67
N ASN A 198 26.81 5.47 0.35
CA ASN A 198 25.45 5.03 0.58
C ASN A 198 24.68 4.78 -0.72
N MET A 199 25.30 4.88 -1.89
CA MET A 199 24.59 4.93 -3.17
C MET A 199 24.94 3.78 -4.11
N LEU A 200 23.95 3.27 -4.83
CA LEU A 200 24.14 2.36 -5.96
C LEU A 200 23.48 2.92 -7.22
N VAL A 201 24.13 2.76 -8.37
CA VAL A 201 23.57 3.03 -9.70
C VAL A 201 22.88 1.78 -10.23
N LEU A 202 21.56 1.86 -10.40
CA LEU A 202 20.70 0.73 -10.73
C LEU A 202 19.80 1.02 -11.94
N CYS A 203 19.37 -0.04 -12.63
CA CYS A 203 18.24 0.06 -13.55
C CYS A 203 16.92 0.14 -12.76
N PRO A 204 15.82 0.59 -13.37
CA PRO A 204 14.54 0.75 -12.66
C PRO A 204 14.04 -0.54 -11.97
N ASN A 205 14.30 -1.69 -12.57
CA ASN A 205 13.88 -2.98 -12.00
C ASN A 205 14.65 -3.32 -10.72
N HIS A 206 15.98 -3.21 -10.74
CA HIS A 206 16.79 -3.50 -9.55
C HIS A 206 16.61 -2.42 -8.48
N HIS A 207 16.49 -1.15 -8.87
CA HIS A 207 16.15 -0.08 -7.93
C HIS A 207 14.89 -0.45 -7.15
N LYS A 208 13.84 -0.88 -7.87
CA LYS A 208 12.58 -1.25 -7.23
C LYS A 208 12.66 -2.52 -6.39
N ALA A 209 13.48 -3.49 -6.77
CA ALA A 209 13.72 -4.69 -5.98
C ALA A 209 14.44 -4.38 -4.64
N PHE A 210 15.39 -3.43 -4.65
CA PHE A 210 16.04 -2.93 -3.43
C PHE A 210 15.10 -2.09 -2.57
N ASP A 211 14.29 -1.21 -3.18
CA ASP A 211 13.23 -0.46 -2.48
C ASP A 211 12.35 -1.37 -1.63
N PHE A 212 11.88 -2.48 -2.22
CA PHE A 212 11.02 -3.48 -1.59
C PHE A 212 11.77 -4.52 -0.75
N SER A 213 13.10 -4.40 -0.62
CA SER A 213 13.94 -5.34 0.13
C SER A 213 13.82 -6.80 -0.34
N VAL A 214 13.45 -7.00 -1.61
CA VAL A 214 13.45 -8.30 -2.31
C VAL A 214 14.87 -8.73 -2.65
N LEU A 215 15.74 -7.75 -2.93
CA LEU A 215 17.18 -7.93 -3.08
C LEU A 215 17.93 -7.18 -1.98
N ARG A 216 19.06 -7.75 -1.58
CA ARG A 216 19.97 -7.17 -0.58
C ARG A 216 21.41 -7.33 -1.01
N LEU A 217 22.28 -6.45 -0.51
CA LEU A 217 23.70 -6.76 -0.49
C LEU A 217 23.95 -7.78 0.62
N ASP A 218 24.83 -8.74 0.39
CA ASP A 218 25.36 -9.58 1.45
C ASP A 218 26.18 -8.75 2.45
N LEU A 219 26.57 -9.36 3.58
CA LEU A 219 27.36 -8.65 4.58
C LEU A 219 28.76 -8.28 4.08
N SER A 220 29.29 -8.85 2.99
CA SER A 220 30.54 -8.33 2.41
C SER A 220 30.34 -7.05 1.59
N GLY A 221 29.11 -6.78 1.15
CA GLY A 221 28.77 -5.66 0.26
C GLY A 221 29.05 -5.93 -1.21
N ASN A 222 29.57 -7.11 -1.56
CA ASN A 222 30.02 -7.45 -2.91
C ASN A 222 29.01 -8.27 -3.69
N ASP A 223 28.13 -9.00 -3.01
CA ASP A 223 27.18 -9.91 -3.64
C ASP A 223 25.76 -9.45 -3.37
N VAL A 224 24.87 -9.70 -4.34
CA VAL A 224 23.43 -9.48 -4.19
C VAL A 224 22.78 -10.82 -3.87
N ILE A 225 21.97 -10.83 -2.81
CA ILE A 225 21.19 -11.98 -2.37
C ILE A 225 19.68 -11.72 -2.47
N ASP A 226 18.90 -12.78 -2.64
CA ASP A 226 17.44 -12.76 -2.57
C ASP A 226 16.92 -12.89 -1.12
N LEU A 227 15.61 -13.06 -0.98
CA LEU A 227 14.93 -13.22 0.32
C LEU A 227 15.32 -14.50 1.06
N ASP A 228 15.72 -15.53 0.33
CA ASP A 228 16.13 -16.84 0.85
C ASP A 228 17.64 -16.88 1.14
N GLY A 229 18.37 -15.81 0.81
CA GLY A 229 19.80 -15.68 1.01
C GLY A 229 20.65 -16.27 -0.13
N ASN A 230 20.03 -16.66 -1.24
CA ASN A 230 20.77 -17.17 -2.39
C ASN A 230 21.43 -16.02 -3.13
N LYS A 231 22.67 -16.23 -3.57
CA LYS A 231 23.40 -15.28 -4.40
C LYS A 231 22.77 -15.21 -5.80
N ILE A 232 22.35 -14.01 -6.20
CA ILE A 232 21.76 -13.72 -7.51
C ILE A 232 22.77 -13.08 -8.46
N ALA A 233 23.63 -12.21 -7.94
CA ALA A 233 24.59 -11.46 -8.74
C ALA A 233 25.79 -11.00 -7.90
N LYS A 234 26.84 -10.55 -8.58
CA LYS A 234 27.94 -9.79 -7.98
C LYS A 234 27.75 -8.32 -8.31
N THR A 235 27.87 -7.45 -7.32
CA THR A 235 27.83 -6.00 -7.51
C THR A 235 29.13 -5.53 -8.16
N ALA A 236 29.02 -4.77 -9.25
CA ALA A 236 30.15 -4.18 -9.94
C ALA A 236 30.52 -2.82 -9.32
N PHE A 237 31.79 -2.63 -8.97
CA PHE A 237 32.32 -1.38 -8.44
C PHE A 237 33.44 -0.85 -9.33
N GLU A 238 33.41 0.45 -9.61
CA GLU A 238 34.50 1.20 -10.25
C GLU A 238 35.49 1.70 -9.18
N ASN A 239 36.77 1.85 -9.53
CA ASN A 239 37.87 2.18 -8.59
C ASN A 239 37.67 3.43 -7.72
N GLY A 240 37.47 3.27 -6.41
CA GLY A 240 37.20 4.36 -5.47
C GLY A 240 35.71 4.68 -5.28
N HIS A 241 34.82 3.73 -5.57
CA HIS A 241 33.43 3.74 -5.14
C HIS A 241 33.27 2.61 -4.13
N GLU A 242 33.33 2.97 -2.86
CA GLU A 242 33.27 2.03 -1.75
C GLU A 242 32.07 2.36 -0.90
N LEU A 243 31.29 1.34 -0.57
CA LEU A 243 30.13 1.48 0.30
C LEU A 243 30.55 1.41 1.76
N SER A 244 29.90 2.20 2.60
CA SER A 244 30.17 2.16 4.04
C SER A 244 29.62 0.87 4.64
N ARG A 245 30.38 0.31 5.59
CA ARG A 245 29.99 -0.90 6.31
C ARG A 245 28.66 -0.73 7.04
N GLU A 246 28.41 0.45 7.57
CA GLU A 246 27.19 0.81 8.29
C GLU A 246 25.96 0.77 7.36
N ASN A 247 26.07 1.33 6.15
CA ASN A 247 24.98 1.37 5.18
C ASN A 247 24.68 -0.03 4.63
N ILE A 248 25.71 -0.86 4.37
CA ILE A 248 25.56 -2.27 4.00
C ILE A 248 24.81 -3.03 5.10
N THR A 249 25.27 -2.89 6.35
CA THR A 249 24.68 -3.59 7.49
C THR A 249 23.22 -3.18 7.70
N TYR A 250 22.93 -1.89 7.60
CA TYR A 250 21.57 -1.37 7.66
C TYR A 250 20.67 -2.03 6.61
N GLN A 251 21.10 -2.00 5.35
CA GLN A 251 20.35 -2.55 4.22
C GLN A 251 20.12 -4.06 4.37
N TYR A 252 21.15 -4.80 4.79
CA TYR A 252 21.07 -6.24 5.00
C TYR A 252 20.01 -6.63 6.03
N TYR A 253 19.86 -5.87 7.12
CA TYR A 253 18.90 -6.18 8.19
C TYR A 253 17.52 -5.53 8.03
N ARG A 254 17.37 -4.54 7.14
CA ARG A 254 16.10 -3.83 6.92
C ARG A 254 14.98 -4.80 6.51
N ARG A 255 13.90 -4.90 7.29
CA ARG A 255 12.71 -5.69 6.93
C ARG A 255 11.58 -4.73 6.57
N MET A 256 11.00 -4.88 5.38
CA MET A 256 9.74 -4.22 5.01
C MET A 256 8.62 -5.09 5.61
N GLY A 257 8.07 -4.65 6.75
CA GLY A 257 6.92 -5.27 7.41
C GLY A 257 5.59 -4.76 6.86
#